data_AF-A0A1J3HTX5-F1
#
_entry.id   AF-A0A1J3HTX5-F1
#
_cell.length_a   1.000
_cell.length_b   1.000
_cell.length_c   1.000
_cell.angle_alpha   90.00
_cell.angle_beta   90.00
_cell.angle_gamma   90.00
#
_symmetry.space_group_name_H-M   'P 1'
#
loop_
_entity.id
_entity.type
_entity.pdbx_description
1 polymer ?
#
loop_
_entity_poly.entity_id
_entity_poly.type
_entity_poly.pdbx_seq_one_letter_code
_entity_poly.pdbx_strand_id
1 'polypeptide(L)'
;GKWSKEHRAVCPMKEFRVLTVINGLEMEVFEEAETYEEMNDQLAVVQEVRSLSLNSFLGKHSPKTQKLYGKISKSRVIVMLDSGASHNFIS
;
A
#
# COMPACT_ATOMS: atom_id res chain seq x y z
N GLY A 1 -15.22 4.17 17.61
CA GLY A 1 -14.01 4.92 17.19
C GLY A 1 -13.67 4.57 15.75
N LYS A 2 -12.84 5.36 15.04
CA LYS A 2 -12.52 5.16 13.61
C LYS A 2 -12.02 3.76 13.21
N TRP A 3 -11.67 2.90 14.19
CA TRP A 3 -11.22 1.52 13.98
C TRP A 3 -11.80 0.55 15.02
N SER A 4 -13.00 0.82 15.55
CA SER A 4 -13.67 -0.08 16.49
C SER A 4 -14.54 -1.12 15.78
N LYS A 5 -15.04 -2.14 16.50
CA LYS A 5 -15.88 -3.19 15.91
C LYS A 5 -17.14 -2.63 15.24
N GLU A 6 -17.66 -1.52 15.77
CA GLU A 6 -18.82 -0.81 15.26
C GLU A 6 -18.52 -0.08 13.94
N HIS A 7 -17.25 0.28 13.67
CA HIS A 7 -16.83 0.90 12.41
C HIS A 7 -16.87 -0.07 11.22
N ARG A 8 -16.81 -1.39 11.47
CA ARG A 8 -16.83 -2.43 10.43
C ARG A 8 -18.06 -2.34 9.50
N ALA A 9 -19.19 -1.83 10.02
CA ALA A 9 -20.43 -1.70 9.26
C ALA A 9 -20.48 -0.45 8.36
N VAL A 10 -19.60 0.53 8.60
CA VAL A 10 -19.59 1.83 7.93
C VAL A 10 -18.23 2.15 7.29
N CYS A 11 -17.33 1.17 7.20
CA CYS A 11 -16.02 1.34 6.59
C CYS A 11 -16.19 1.39 5.07
N PRO A 12 -15.93 2.53 4.41
CA PRO A 12 -16.07 2.66 2.96
C PRO A 12 -14.99 1.90 2.19
N MET A 13 -13.92 1.45 2.87
CA MET A 13 -12.76 0.77 2.28
C MET A 13 -12.46 -0.50 3.06
N LYS A 14 -13.46 -1.38 3.14
CA LYS A 14 -13.42 -2.64 3.90
C LYS A 14 -12.80 -3.79 3.09
N GLU A 15 -11.92 -3.48 2.15
CA GLU A 15 -11.28 -4.50 1.34
C GLU A 15 -10.03 -5.02 2.05
N PHE A 16 -9.98 -6.34 2.21
CA PHE A 16 -8.89 -7.06 2.83
C PHE A 16 -8.07 -7.70 1.71
N ARG A 17 -6.85 -7.20 1.50
CA ARG A 17 -5.93 -7.74 0.49
C ARG A 17 -4.98 -8.74 1.13
N VAL A 18 -4.92 -9.94 0.58
CA VAL A 18 -4.02 -11.01 1.04
C VAL A 18 -2.88 -11.14 0.05
N LEU A 19 -1.67 -10.82 0.50
CA LEU A 19 -0.45 -11.00 -0.29
C LEU A 19 0.27 -12.27 0.18
N THR A 20 0.68 -13.10 -0.77
CA THR A 20 1.48 -14.31 -0.53
C THR A 20 2.72 -14.31 -1.40
N VAL A 21 3.69 -15.17 -1.08
CA VAL A 21 4.92 -15.33 -1.86
C VAL A 21 4.92 -16.71 -2.50
N ILE A 22 4.89 -16.75 -3.84
CA ILE A 22 5.01 -17.99 -4.62
C ILE A 22 6.25 -17.89 -5.48
N ASN A 23 7.18 -18.84 -5.33
CA ASN A 23 8.46 -18.88 -6.05
C ASN A 23 9.27 -17.57 -5.98
N GLY A 24 9.17 -16.86 -4.85
CA GLY A 24 9.86 -15.58 -4.63
C GLY A 24 9.20 -14.36 -5.27
N LEU A 25 8.00 -14.51 -5.85
CA LEU A 25 7.19 -13.42 -6.36
C LEU A 25 6.06 -13.12 -5.38
N GLU A 26 5.91 -11.84 -5.00
CA GLU A 26 4.77 -11.35 -4.22
C GLU A 26 3.54 -11.32 -5.11
N MET A 27 2.48 -12.01 -4.69
CA MET A 27 1.24 -12.17 -5.43
C MET A 27 0.03 -11.87 -4.55
N GLU A 28 -0.92 -11.11 -5.07
CA GLU A 28 -2.23 -10.94 -4.45
C GLU A 28 -3.10 -12.17 -4.71
N VAL A 29 -3.71 -12.69 -3.65
CA VAL A 29 -4.63 -13.82 -3.72
C VAL A 29 -6.02 -13.24 -3.99
N PHE A 30 -6.44 -13.28 -5.25
CA PHE A 30 -7.82 -12.98 -5.65
C PHE A 30 -8.68 -14.23 -5.49
N GLU A 31 -9.88 -14.10 -4.91
CA GLU A 31 -10.79 -15.24 -4.74
C GLU A 31 -11.42 -15.70 -6.06
N GLU A 32 -11.42 -14.89 -7.13
CA GLU A 32 -11.86 -15.26 -8.47
C GLU A 32 -10.97 -14.62 -9.55
N ALA A 33 -10.68 -15.37 -10.62
CA ALA A 33 -9.79 -14.95 -11.70
C ALA A 33 -10.47 -13.91 -12.60
N GLU A 34 -10.27 -12.63 -12.31
CA GLU A 34 -10.59 -11.58 -13.27
C GLU A 34 -9.54 -11.58 -14.39
N THR A 35 -9.99 -11.86 -15.61
CA THR A 35 -9.22 -11.73 -16.85
C THR A 35 -8.66 -10.31 -16.95
N TYR A 36 -7.34 -10.17 -16.91
CA TYR A 36 -6.64 -8.91 -17.16
C TYR A 36 -6.85 -8.50 -18.62
N GLU A 37 -7.83 -7.63 -18.89
CA GLU A 37 -7.86 -6.92 -20.16
C GLU A 37 -6.74 -5.88 -20.17
N GLU A 38 -5.93 -5.91 -21.22
CA GLU A 38 -4.84 -4.96 -21.45
C GLU A 38 -5.44 -3.54 -21.62
N MET A 39 -5.42 -2.74 -20.55
CA MET A 39 -5.76 -1.32 -20.60
C MET A 39 -4.71 -0.57 -21.43
N ASN A 40 -4.99 -0.40 -22.72
CA ASN A 40 -4.28 0.53 -23.59
C ASN A 40 -4.75 1.97 -23.30
N ASP A 41 -4.32 2.51 -22.16
CA ASP A 41 -4.62 3.89 -21.78
C ASP A 41 -3.63 4.87 -22.43
N GLN A 42 -4.14 5.66 -23.37
CA GLN A 42 -3.49 6.90 -23.78
C GLN A 42 -3.45 7.83 -22.57
N LEU A 43 -2.28 7.94 -21.93
CA LEU A 43 -2.02 8.76 -20.75
C LEU A 43 -2.32 10.24 -21.03
N ALA A 44 -3.56 10.66 -20.78
CA ALA A 44 -3.85 12.06 -20.51
C ALA A 44 -3.10 12.43 -19.22
N VAL A 45 -2.17 13.39 -19.30
CA VAL A 45 -1.43 13.88 -18.12
C VAL A 45 -2.40 14.70 -17.27
N VAL A 46 -3.18 14.03 -16.44
CA VAL A 46 -3.96 14.64 -15.38
C VAL A 46 -2.97 15.01 -14.27
N GLN A 47 -2.96 16.29 -13.88
CA GLN A 47 -2.20 16.73 -12.72
C GLN A 47 -2.82 16.12 -11.45
N GLU A 48 -2.30 14.97 -11.04
CA GLU A 48 -2.78 14.25 -9.87
C GLU A 48 -2.06 14.76 -8.60
N VAL A 49 -2.84 15.15 -7.59
CA VAL A 49 -2.30 15.52 -6.28
C VAL A 49 -1.85 14.25 -5.55
N ARG A 50 -0.55 14.14 -5.29
CA ARG A 50 0.02 13.03 -4.52
C ARG A 50 0.06 13.38 -3.04
N SER A 51 -0.38 12.47 -2.18
CA SER A 51 -0.38 12.64 -0.73
C SER A 51 0.68 11.76 -0.08
N LEU A 52 1.37 12.33 0.91
CA LEU A 52 2.30 11.64 1.79
C LEU A 52 2.06 12.13 3.22
N SER A 53 2.00 11.24 4.20
CA SER A 53 1.84 11.69 5.58
C SER A 53 3.09 12.39 6.08
N LEU A 54 2.90 13.36 6.98
CA LEU A 54 4.02 14.07 7.63
C LEU A 54 4.95 13.12 8.39
N ASN A 55 4.42 12.01 8.92
CA ASN A 55 5.23 11.04 9.67
C ASN A 55 6.19 10.29 8.76
N SER A 56 5.71 9.88 7.59
CA SER A 56 6.52 9.25 6.54
C SER A 56 7.56 10.23 6.00
N PHE A 57 7.17 11.47 5.72
CA PHE A 57 8.10 12.51 5.26
C PHE A 57 9.23 12.78 6.28
N LEU A 58 8.90 12.89 7.56
CA LEU A 58 9.89 13.15 8.62
C LEU A 58 10.64 11.90 9.07
N GLY A 59 10.28 10.71 8.57
CA GLY A 59 10.81 9.44 9.05
C GLY A 59 10.56 9.16 10.55
N LYS A 60 9.55 9.82 11.14
CA LYS A 60 9.31 9.80 12.59
C LYS A 60 9.07 8.37 13.07
N HIS A 61 9.84 7.94 14.06
CA HIS A 61 9.63 6.65 14.70
C HIS A 61 8.65 6.79 15.87
N SER A 62 7.61 5.95 15.88
CA SER A 62 6.65 5.84 16.97
C SER A 62 6.23 4.38 17.15
N PRO A 63 5.84 3.93 18.35
CA PRO A 63 5.23 2.61 18.53
C PRO A 63 3.96 2.38 17.68
N LYS A 64 3.36 3.47 17.16
CA LYS A 64 2.20 3.42 16.25
C LYS A 64 2.58 3.28 14.77
N THR A 65 3.88 3.41 14.42
CA THR A 65 4.36 3.21 13.06
C THR A 65 4.76 1.75 12.87
N GLN A 66 4.24 1.10 11.83
CA GLN A 66 4.66 -0.23 11.43
C GLN A 66 5.78 -0.12 10.41
N LYS A 67 6.87 -0.86 10.64
CA LYS A 67 8.04 -0.89 9.76
C LYS A 67 8.42 -2.34 9.45
N LEU A 68 8.81 -2.60 8.22
CA LEU A 68 9.28 -3.89 7.73
C LEU A 68 10.73 -3.77 7.29
N TYR A 69 11.54 -4.77 7.60
CA TYR A 69 12.88 -4.89 7.04
C TYR A 69 12.79 -5.67 5.73
N GLY A 70 13.43 -5.15 4.69
CA GLY A 70 13.40 -5.75 3.37
C GLY A 70 14.68 -5.55 2.59
N LYS A 71 14.67 -6.00 1.33
CA LYS A 71 15.78 -5.83 0.40
C LYS A 71 15.22 -5.48 -0.97
N ILE A 72 15.70 -4.38 -1.54
CA ILE A 72 15.45 -4.02 -2.95
C ILE A 72 16.77 -4.19 -3.70
N SER A 73 16.78 -5.12 -4.66
CA SER A 73 17.98 -5.55 -5.38
C SER A 73 19.12 -5.98 -4.43
N LYS A 74 20.18 -5.17 -4.28
CA LYS A 74 21.32 -5.42 -3.39
C LYS A 74 21.26 -4.59 -2.10
N SER A 75 20.32 -3.66 -1.97
CA SER A 75 20.22 -2.71 -0.87
C SER A 75 19.24 -3.21 0.20
N ARG A 76 19.66 -3.20 1.46
CA ARG A 76 18.76 -3.42 2.60
C ARG A 76 17.94 -2.15 2.81
N VAL A 77 16.64 -2.29 3.02
CA VAL A 77 15.71 -1.17 3.18
C VAL A 77 14.82 -1.38 4.41
N ILE A 78 14.27 -0.28 4.92
CA ILE A 78 13.20 -0.29 5.92
C ILE A 78 11.98 0.34 5.27
N VAL A 79 10.90 -0.42 5.15
CA VAL A 79 9.63 0.04 4.57
C VAL A 79 8.71 0.47 5.71
N MET A 80 8.20 1.70 5.67
CA MET A 80 7.18 2.18 6.59
C MET A 80 5.80 1.98 5.96
N LEU A 81 4.86 1.38 6.68
CA LEU A 81 3.47 1.25 6.23
C LEU A 81 2.70 2.51 6.64
N ASP A 82 2.16 3.21 5.64
CA ASP A 82 1.43 4.47 5.83
C ASP A 82 0.16 4.50 4.98
N SER A 83 -0.98 4.26 5.62
CA SER A 83 -2.29 4.32 4.96
C SER A 83 -2.74 5.74 4.59
N GLY A 84 -2.00 6.77 5.00
CA GLY A 84 -2.24 8.16 4.60
C GLY A 84 -1.53 8.57 3.29
N ALA A 85 -0.68 7.71 2.74
CA ALA A 85 0.01 7.97 1.47
C ALA A 85 -0.79 7.42 0.29
N SER A 86 -0.91 8.21 -0.79
CA SER A 86 -1.59 7.73 -2.02
C SER A 86 -0.67 6.91 -2.92
N HIS A 87 0.65 7.03 -2.73
CA HIS A 87 1.66 6.39 -3.55
C HIS A 87 2.83 5.92 -2.68
N ASN A 88 3.59 4.96 -3.19
CA ASN A 88 4.85 4.55 -2.56
C ASN A 88 5.98 5.51 -2.95
N PHE A 89 6.85 5.81 -2.00
CA PHE A 89 8.00 6.69 -2.19
C PHE A 89 9.28 5.98 -1.71
N ILE A 90 10.38 6.21 -2.43
CA ILE A 90 11.73 5.76 -2.07
C ILE A 90 12.62 7.01 -1.94
N SER A 91 13.43 7.06 -0.88
CA SER A 91 14.43 8.09 -0.60
C SER A 91 15.82 7.50 -0.47
#